data_AF-A0ABD4SEM9-F1
#
_entry.id   AF-A0ABD4SEM9-F1
#
_cell.length_a   1.000
_cell.length_b   1.000
_cell.length_c   1.000
_cell.angle_alpha   90.00
_cell.angle_beta   90.00
_cell.angle_gamma   90.00
#
_symmetry.space_group_name_H-M   'P 1'
#
loop_
_entity.id
_entity.type
_entity.pdbx_description
1 polymer ?
#
loop_
_entity_poly.entity_id
_entity_poly.type
_entity_poly.pdbx_seq_one_letter_code
_entity_poly.pdbx_strand_id
1 'polypeptide(L)'
;MVNGQKVNDYAISNDMVGFNQLLGDLKQVTNPQIIFEATGVYSRRLQAFLDMHELRYVMMNPLEAKRKTKDDLHQNKTDKLDALYLAKLQSEHPQRLAYVQSEEYQELMANNRIYEQASHDLITNRNRLHKAIQLTFPEIEHLMVNPRGKNYWSIVLRFPHPDIVLETKEADIIDFLKGLTGIGKKRANDIAQSLIRLAKVACPAVKKNSAHIRGLKMAINNILSAEEECQTALQEMAKLAPKRDLEILTSIPGIGKNTALRIISELGDIRRFNNPSQLNAFVVVDIFDKIFYFGVLILLS
;
A
#
# COMPACT_ATOMS: atom_id res chain seq x y z
N MET A 1 29.49 22.93 5.87
CA MET A 1 30.81 23.07 6.54
C MET A 1 31.88 23.18 5.46
N VAL A 2 32.99 23.89 5.72
CA VAL A 2 34.17 23.91 4.84
C VAL A 2 35.37 23.62 5.73
N ASN A 3 36.20 22.62 5.35
CA ASN A 3 37.38 22.21 6.11
C ASN A 3 37.12 21.97 7.62
N GLY A 4 36.02 21.29 7.96
CA GLY A 4 35.69 20.96 9.35
C GLY A 4 35.12 22.13 10.17
N GLN A 5 34.96 23.32 9.60
CA GLN A 5 34.37 24.48 10.28
C GLN A 5 32.98 24.83 9.75
N LYS A 6 32.11 25.29 10.66
CA LYS A 6 30.79 25.81 10.32
C LYS A 6 30.94 27.18 9.68
N VAL A 7 30.50 27.32 8.44
CA VAL A 7 30.58 28.58 7.66
C VAL A 7 29.23 29.32 7.67
N ASN A 8 28.12 28.60 7.59
CA ASN A 8 26.78 29.17 7.58
C ASN A 8 25.75 28.17 8.17
N ASP A 9 24.63 28.67 8.70
CA ASP A 9 23.43 27.90 9.02
C ASP A 9 22.16 28.67 8.71
N TYR A 10 21.28 28.04 7.94
CA TYR A 10 19.96 28.57 7.61
C TYR A 10 19.00 27.42 7.36
N ALA A 11 17.71 27.71 7.43
CA ALA A 11 16.67 26.79 7.02
C ALA A 11 16.30 27.09 5.56
N ILE A 12 16.01 26.04 4.80
CA ILE A 12 15.41 26.14 3.47
C ILE A 12 13.95 25.71 3.53
N SER A 13 13.11 26.31 2.70
CA SER A 13 11.76 25.82 2.47
C SER A 13 11.80 24.48 1.72
N ASN A 14 10.85 23.60 2.02
CA ASN A 14 10.68 22.33 1.32
C ASN A 14 9.89 22.54 0.02
N ASP A 15 10.43 23.36 -0.88
CA ASP A 15 9.86 23.70 -2.17
C ASP A 15 10.95 24.11 -3.16
N MET A 16 10.54 24.45 -4.39
CA MET A 16 11.49 24.81 -5.45
C MET A 16 12.28 26.09 -5.14
N VAL A 17 11.75 27.00 -4.31
CA VAL A 17 12.46 28.23 -3.91
C VAL A 17 13.64 27.86 -3.00
N GLY A 18 13.37 27.08 -1.95
CA GLY A 18 14.40 26.64 -1.01
C GLY A 18 15.42 25.70 -1.66
N PHE A 19 14.99 24.82 -2.56
CA PHE A 19 15.88 23.93 -3.29
C PHE A 19 16.79 24.65 -4.29
N ASN A 20 16.28 25.67 -4.99
CA ASN A 20 17.12 26.50 -5.86
C ASN A 20 18.11 27.37 -5.09
N GLN A 21 17.73 27.83 -3.90
CA GLN A 21 18.67 28.49 -2.98
C GLN A 21 19.82 27.54 -2.62
N LEU A 22 19.49 26.32 -2.19
CA LEU A 22 20.49 25.28 -1.91
C LEU A 22 21.38 24.99 -3.12
N LEU A 23 20.79 24.83 -4.31
CA LEU A 23 21.55 24.59 -5.54
C LEU A 23 22.50 25.74 -5.88
N GLY A 24 22.07 26.98 -5.66
CA GLY A 24 22.90 28.17 -5.80
C GLY A 24 24.13 28.12 -4.92
N ASP A 25 23.95 27.77 -3.64
CA ASP A 25 25.04 27.65 -2.67
C ASP A 25 25.98 26.49 -2.99
N LEU A 26 25.45 25.34 -3.41
CA LEU A 26 26.24 24.18 -3.81
C LEU A 26 27.12 24.46 -5.03
N LYS A 27 26.70 25.35 -5.94
CA LYS A 27 27.51 25.76 -7.11
C LYS A 27 28.70 26.65 -6.74
N GLN A 28 28.69 27.29 -5.56
CA GLN A 28 29.80 28.13 -5.09
C GLN A 28 30.95 27.31 -4.49
N VAL A 29 30.78 26.01 -4.29
CA VAL A 29 31.77 25.13 -3.65
C VAL A 29 32.19 24.00 -4.58
N THR A 30 33.45 23.58 -4.47
CA THR A 30 33.98 22.46 -5.26
C THR A 30 33.70 21.13 -4.57
N ASN A 31 33.09 20.18 -5.30
CA ASN A 31 32.78 18.82 -4.83
C ASN A 31 32.03 18.78 -3.48
N PRO A 32 30.82 19.38 -3.39
CA PRO A 32 30.04 19.39 -2.16
C PRO A 32 29.67 17.97 -1.70
N GLN A 33 29.69 17.76 -0.38
CA GLN A 33 29.09 16.59 0.25
C GLN A 33 27.75 16.97 0.87
N ILE A 34 26.70 16.25 0.49
CA ILE A 34 25.33 16.50 0.94
C ILE A 34 24.93 15.33 1.84
N ILE A 35 24.47 15.62 3.06
CA ILE A 35 23.98 14.60 4.01
C ILE A 35 22.70 15.08 4.69
N PHE A 36 21.73 14.18 4.80
CA PHE A 36 20.49 14.44 5.54
C PHE A 36 19.89 13.15 6.13
N GLU A 37 19.04 13.30 7.14
CA GLU A 37 18.27 12.22 7.75
C GLU A 37 16.95 12.00 7.00
N ALA A 38 16.55 10.75 6.80
CA ALA A 38 15.29 10.41 6.14
C ALA A 38 14.09 10.70 7.06
N THR A 39 13.30 11.73 6.73
CA THR A 39 12.12 12.18 7.50
C THR A 39 10.81 11.86 6.78
N GLY A 40 10.67 10.62 6.29
CA GLY A 40 9.45 10.18 5.62
C GLY A 40 9.23 10.86 4.26
N VAL A 41 8.05 11.44 4.04
CA VAL A 41 7.69 12.08 2.76
C VAL A 41 8.45 13.39 2.50
N TYR A 42 8.94 14.06 3.55
CA TYR A 42 9.59 15.36 3.42
C TYR A 42 10.98 15.25 2.80
N SER A 43 11.80 14.30 3.26
CA SER A 43 13.14 14.07 2.70
C SER A 43 13.12 13.56 1.25
N ARG A 44 12.03 12.90 0.81
CA ARG A 44 11.88 12.42 -0.56
C ARG A 44 11.86 13.52 -1.61
N ARG A 45 11.33 14.71 -1.25
CA ARG A 45 11.28 15.86 -2.17
C ARG A 45 12.67 16.42 -2.42
N LEU A 46 13.47 16.55 -1.36
CA LEU A 46 14.87 16.94 -1.46
C LEU A 46 15.67 15.89 -2.24
N GLN A 47 15.48 14.61 -1.93
CA GLN A 47 16.08 13.50 -2.67
C GLN A 47 15.80 13.61 -4.17
N ALA A 48 14.53 13.72 -4.58
CA ALA A 48 14.15 13.81 -5.98
C ALA A 48 14.78 15.01 -6.69
N PHE A 49 14.87 16.16 -6.01
CA PHE A 49 15.54 17.35 -6.53
C PHE A 49 17.06 17.12 -6.73
N LEU A 50 17.72 16.47 -5.77
CA LEU A 50 19.15 16.14 -5.87
C LEU A 50 19.41 15.12 -6.99
N ASP A 51 18.57 14.08 -7.11
CA ASP A 51 18.63 13.09 -8.17
C ASP A 51 18.48 13.76 -9.55
N MET A 52 17.51 14.67 -9.71
CA MET A 52 17.27 15.44 -10.96
C MET A 52 18.46 16.31 -11.39
N HIS A 53 19.25 16.79 -10.43
CA HIS A 53 20.45 17.59 -10.69
C HIS A 53 21.74 16.77 -10.66
N GLU A 54 21.64 15.43 -10.64
CA GLU A 54 22.78 14.50 -10.60
C GLU A 54 23.74 14.74 -9.42
N LEU A 55 23.21 15.26 -8.31
CA LEU A 55 23.97 15.56 -7.11
C LEU A 55 24.06 14.33 -6.21
N ARG A 56 25.28 13.98 -5.80
CA ARG A 56 25.53 12.85 -4.89
C ARG A 56 25.28 13.25 -3.43
N TYR A 57 24.52 12.45 -2.71
CA TYR A 57 24.21 12.66 -1.30
C TYR A 57 24.31 11.38 -0.48
N VAL A 58 24.33 11.56 0.84
CA VAL A 58 24.13 10.53 1.85
C VAL A 58 22.77 10.75 2.49
N MET A 59 21.94 9.71 2.49
CA MET A 59 20.68 9.70 3.21
C MET A 59 20.76 8.69 4.35
N MET A 60 20.62 9.16 5.59
CA MET A 60 20.73 8.32 6.78
C MET A 60 19.38 7.87 7.31
N ASN A 61 19.30 6.63 7.79
CA ASN A 61 18.14 6.17 8.56
C ASN A 61 18.10 6.92 9.92
N PRO A 62 16.94 7.43 10.37
CA PRO A 62 16.78 8.09 11.66
C PRO A 62 17.36 7.34 12.87
N LEU A 63 17.19 6.01 12.91
CA LEU A 63 17.70 5.18 13.98
C LEU A 63 19.22 5.08 13.93
N GLU A 64 19.79 5.01 12.74
CA GLU A 64 21.24 4.96 12.53
C GLU A 64 21.89 6.31 12.85
N ALA A 65 21.29 7.42 12.38
CA ALA A 65 21.69 8.77 12.71
C ALA A 65 21.75 8.94 14.24
N LYS A 66 20.65 8.63 14.93
CA LYS A 66 20.58 8.70 16.40
C LYS A 66 21.59 7.79 17.11
N ARG A 67 21.92 6.62 16.57
CA ARG A 67 22.91 5.71 17.18
C ARG A 67 24.33 6.25 17.03
N LYS A 68 24.66 6.85 15.88
CA LYS A 68 25.99 7.35 15.57
C LYS A 68 26.28 8.74 16.13
N THR A 69 25.23 9.50 16.50
CA THR A 69 25.37 10.83 17.13
C THR A 69 25.15 10.81 18.65
N LYS A 70 25.07 9.62 19.26
CA LYS A 70 24.69 9.41 20.67
C LYS A 70 25.78 9.75 21.69
N ASP A 71 27.04 9.89 21.27
CA ASP A 71 28.16 10.15 22.19
C ASP A 71 28.21 11.60 22.73
N ASP A 72 27.46 12.54 22.12
CA ASP A 72 27.29 13.90 22.65
C ASP A 72 25.90 14.05 23.31
N LEU A 73 25.85 13.79 24.62
CA LEU A 73 24.64 13.80 25.44
C LEU A 73 23.81 15.10 25.33
N HIS A 74 22.62 14.92 24.73
CA HIS A 74 21.31 15.45 25.12
C HIS A 74 21.25 16.57 26.18
N GLN A 75 20.78 17.75 25.74
CA GLN A 75 19.69 18.46 26.42
C GLN A 75 18.95 19.48 25.54
N ASN A 76 19.54 19.95 24.43
CA ASN A 76 18.90 20.91 23.52
C ASN A 76 18.91 20.42 22.06
N LYS A 77 18.10 19.41 21.74
CA LYS A 77 17.99 18.91 20.36
C LYS A 77 17.30 19.97 19.49
N THR A 78 18.02 20.51 18.52
CA THR A 78 17.49 21.46 17.53
C THR A 78 17.87 20.98 16.14
N ASP A 79 17.03 21.23 15.14
CA ASP A 79 17.31 20.86 13.75
C ASP A 79 18.68 21.37 13.27
N LYS A 80 19.11 22.53 13.79
CA LYS A 80 20.43 23.12 13.53
C LYS A 80 21.58 22.28 14.08
N LEU A 81 21.44 21.78 15.31
CA LEU A 81 22.46 20.92 15.93
C LEU A 81 22.49 19.56 15.24
N ASP A 82 21.34 18.99 14.92
CA ASP A 82 21.25 17.71 14.19
C ASP A 82 21.93 17.81 12.81
N ALA A 83 21.68 18.88 12.05
CA ALA A 83 22.35 19.13 10.77
C ALA A 83 23.87 19.29 10.93
N LEU A 84 24.33 19.97 12.00
CA LEU A 84 25.75 20.11 12.29
C LEU A 84 26.40 18.75 12.65
N TYR A 85 25.73 17.92 13.44
CA TYR A 85 26.22 16.60 13.81
C TYR A 85 26.32 15.67 12.60
N LEU A 86 25.32 15.67 11.71
CA LEU A 86 25.38 14.91 10.46
C LEU A 86 26.56 15.36 9.59
N ALA A 87 26.78 16.68 9.48
CA ALA A 87 27.89 17.21 8.70
C ALA A 87 29.26 16.84 9.30
N LYS A 88 29.42 16.88 10.63
CA LYS A 88 30.63 16.41 11.32
C LYS A 88 30.85 14.91 11.12
N LEU A 89 29.81 14.11 11.35
CA LEU A 89 29.84 12.65 11.16
C LEU A 89 30.30 12.28 9.75
N GLN A 90 29.77 12.95 8.72
CA GLN A 90 30.18 12.70 7.33
C GLN A 90 31.63 13.10 7.06
N SER A 91 32.12 14.17 7.70
CA SER A 91 33.50 14.63 7.56
C SER A 91 34.51 13.70 8.24
N GLU A 92 34.18 13.18 9.42
CA GLU A 92 35.07 12.33 10.23
C GLU A 92 34.97 10.85 9.83
N HIS A 93 33.77 10.41 9.50
CA HIS A 93 33.43 9.03 9.14
C HIS A 93 32.56 9.02 7.88
N PRO A 94 33.14 9.11 6.67
CA PRO A 94 32.38 9.16 5.43
C PRO A 94 31.42 7.97 5.31
N GLN A 95 30.12 8.28 5.21
CA GLN A 95 29.08 7.28 5.01
C GLN A 95 28.93 6.94 3.52
N ARG A 96 28.31 5.80 3.25
CA ARG A 96 28.02 5.36 1.87
C ARG A 96 27.02 6.32 1.22
N LEU A 97 27.29 6.69 -0.02
CA LEU A 97 26.35 7.45 -0.85
C LEU A 97 25.02 6.70 -0.98
N ALA A 98 23.94 7.47 -1.03
CA ALA A 98 22.61 6.95 -1.30
C ALA A 98 22.57 6.26 -2.67
N TYR A 99 21.90 5.12 -2.71
CA TYR A 99 21.62 4.43 -3.97
C TYR A 99 20.44 5.13 -4.66
N VAL A 100 20.71 5.66 -5.86
CA VAL A 100 19.66 6.20 -6.73
C VAL A 100 19.00 5.03 -7.44
N GLN A 101 17.75 4.78 -7.06
CA GLN A 101 16.93 3.74 -7.67
C GLN A 101 16.35 4.25 -8.99
N SER A 102 16.32 3.40 -10.02
CA SER A 102 15.73 3.78 -11.30
C SER A 102 14.24 4.07 -11.17
N GLU A 103 13.72 4.92 -12.06
CA GLU A 103 12.31 5.33 -12.07
C GLU A 103 11.37 4.13 -12.11
N GLU A 104 11.69 3.09 -12.89
CA GLU A 104 10.88 1.87 -12.99
C GLU A 104 10.74 1.16 -11.64
N TYR A 105 11.81 1.08 -10.86
CA TYR A 105 11.76 0.47 -9.53
C TYR A 105 11.10 1.37 -8.48
N GLN A 106 11.20 2.69 -8.63
CA GLN A 106 10.45 3.62 -7.77
C GLN A 106 8.94 3.46 -8.00
N GLU A 107 8.52 3.37 -9.26
CA GLU A 107 7.13 3.14 -9.65
C GLU A 107 6.63 1.75 -9.24
N LEU A 108 7.46 0.70 -9.36
CA LEU A 108 7.17 -0.63 -8.81
C LEU A 108 6.86 -0.55 -7.32
N MET A 109 7.69 0.14 -6.55
CA MET A 109 7.49 0.32 -5.10
C MET A 109 6.25 1.16 -4.78
N ALA A 110 5.97 2.20 -5.56
CA ALA A 110 4.77 3.03 -5.40
C ALA A 110 3.50 2.19 -5.62
N ASN A 111 3.44 1.43 -6.72
CA ASN A 111 2.34 0.52 -7.01
C ASN A 111 2.19 -0.58 -5.95
N ASN A 112 3.31 -1.10 -5.42
CA ASN A 112 3.22 -2.07 -4.32
C ASN A 112 2.57 -1.47 -3.06
N ARG A 113 2.89 -0.22 -2.71
CA ARG A 113 2.26 0.44 -1.55
C ARG A 113 0.77 0.68 -1.77
N ILE A 114 0.36 1.03 -2.99
CA ILE A 114 -1.06 1.13 -3.36
C ILE A 114 -1.74 -0.23 -3.17
N TYR A 115 -1.10 -1.31 -3.64
CA TYR A 115 -1.60 -2.67 -3.45
C TYR A 115 -1.74 -3.04 -1.96
N GLU A 116 -0.72 -2.78 -1.13
CA GLU A 116 -0.79 -3.07 0.32
C GLU A 116 -1.95 -2.32 0.99
N GLN A 117 -2.11 -1.04 0.66
CA GLN A 117 -3.18 -0.20 1.20
C GLN A 117 -4.56 -0.76 0.79
N ALA A 118 -4.76 -1.02 -0.50
CA ALA A 118 -6.02 -1.56 -1.01
C ALA A 118 -6.32 -2.96 -0.41
N SER A 119 -5.29 -3.81 -0.27
CA SER A 119 -5.41 -5.12 0.38
C SER A 119 -5.84 -5.01 1.85
N HIS A 120 -5.26 -4.08 2.60
CA HIS A 120 -5.67 -3.80 3.98
C HIS A 120 -7.12 -3.28 4.05
N ASP A 121 -7.49 -2.41 3.11
CA ASP A 121 -8.85 -1.89 3.01
C ASP A 121 -9.86 -3.00 2.67
N LEU A 122 -9.49 -4.00 1.87
CA LEU A 122 -10.31 -5.18 1.63
C LEU A 122 -10.62 -5.95 2.92
N ILE A 123 -9.59 -6.23 3.73
CA ILE A 123 -9.77 -6.94 5.01
C ILE A 123 -10.70 -6.14 5.93
N THR A 124 -10.43 -4.84 6.06
CA THR A 124 -11.22 -3.94 6.91
C THR A 124 -12.69 -3.89 6.47
N ASN A 125 -12.95 -3.73 5.17
CA ASN A 125 -14.32 -3.62 4.67
C ASN A 125 -15.04 -4.97 4.64
N ARG A 126 -14.35 -6.10 4.44
CA ARG A 126 -14.94 -7.46 4.60
C ARG A 126 -15.42 -7.70 6.03
N ASN A 127 -14.63 -7.30 7.02
CA ASN A 127 -15.04 -7.40 8.43
C ASN A 127 -16.25 -6.52 8.75
N ARG A 128 -16.30 -5.31 8.20
CA ARG A 128 -17.47 -4.41 8.32
C ARG A 128 -18.71 -5.00 7.65
N LEU A 129 -18.54 -5.54 6.44
CA LEU A 129 -19.62 -6.15 5.67
C LEU A 129 -20.21 -7.36 6.39
N HIS A 130 -19.36 -8.27 6.88
CA HIS A 130 -19.81 -9.44 7.62
C HIS A 130 -20.66 -9.04 8.83
N LYS A 131 -20.18 -8.09 9.65
CA LYS A 131 -20.96 -7.56 10.79
C LYS A 131 -22.31 -6.98 10.37
N ALA A 132 -22.35 -6.26 9.24
CA ALA A 132 -23.58 -5.67 8.75
C ALA A 132 -24.56 -6.75 8.25
N ILE A 133 -24.09 -7.75 7.49
CA ILE A 133 -24.92 -8.87 7.01
C ILE A 133 -25.54 -9.63 8.17
N GLN A 134 -24.76 -9.91 9.22
CA GLN A 134 -25.25 -10.61 10.43
C GLN A 134 -26.37 -9.85 11.16
N LEU A 135 -26.46 -8.52 10.98
CA LEU A 135 -27.54 -7.71 11.55
C LEU A 135 -28.73 -7.53 10.60
N THR A 136 -28.50 -7.57 9.28
CA THR A 136 -29.50 -7.19 8.27
C THR A 136 -30.16 -8.36 7.57
N PHE A 137 -29.39 -9.34 7.09
CA PHE A 137 -29.93 -10.48 6.33
C PHE A 137 -28.92 -11.65 6.31
N PRO A 138 -28.68 -12.33 7.45
CA PRO A 138 -27.67 -13.40 7.54
C PRO A 138 -27.87 -14.52 6.52
N GLU A 139 -29.12 -14.93 6.28
CA GLU A 139 -29.48 -16.07 5.44
C GLU A 139 -29.08 -15.88 3.98
N ILE A 140 -28.82 -14.64 3.54
CA ILE A 140 -28.37 -14.35 2.17
C ILE A 140 -27.02 -14.99 1.85
N GLU A 141 -26.21 -15.31 2.86
CA GLU A 141 -24.93 -16.03 2.70
C GLU A 141 -25.13 -17.45 2.11
N HIS A 142 -26.33 -18.02 2.22
CA HIS A 142 -26.70 -19.32 1.66
C HIS A 142 -27.31 -19.23 0.25
N LEU A 143 -27.38 -18.04 -0.34
CA LEU A 143 -28.00 -17.86 -1.66
C LEU A 143 -27.23 -18.55 -2.79
N MET A 144 -25.90 -18.56 -2.70
CA MET A 144 -25.00 -19.10 -3.73
C MET A 144 -23.91 -19.95 -3.06
N VAL A 145 -23.44 -20.99 -3.77
CA VAL A 145 -22.35 -21.87 -3.31
C VAL A 145 -21.09 -21.07 -2.96
N ASN A 146 -20.82 -19.99 -3.70
CA ASN A 146 -19.75 -19.05 -3.42
C ASN A 146 -20.35 -17.65 -3.18
N PRO A 147 -20.51 -17.20 -1.92
CA PRO A 147 -21.09 -15.90 -1.57
C PRO A 147 -20.08 -14.76 -1.78
N ARG A 148 -19.49 -14.70 -2.98
CA ARG A 148 -18.46 -13.74 -3.39
C ARG A 148 -18.63 -13.39 -4.86
N GLY A 149 -17.99 -12.29 -5.26
CA GLY A 149 -17.90 -11.85 -6.65
C GLY A 149 -19.04 -10.91 -7.07
N LYS A 150 -18.87 -10.32 -8.26
CA LYS A 150 -19.66 -9.19 -8.76
C LYS A 150 -21.17 -9.44 -8.70
N ASN A 151 -21.63 -10.58 -9.22
CA ASN A 151 -23.06 -10.90 -9.25
C ASN A 151 -23.66 -11.05 -7.85
N TYR A 152 -22.96 -11.71 -6.92
CA TYR A 152 -23.42 -11.85 -5.54
C TYR A 152 -23.55 -10.47 -4.88
N TRP A 153 -22.53 -9.61 -5.02
CA TRP A 153 -22.57 -8.26 -4.49
C TRP A 153 -23.66 -7.39 -5.12
N SER A 154 -23.93 -7.53 -6.42
CA SER A 154 -25.07 -6.85 -7.06
C SER A 154 -26.41 -7.26 -6.45
N ILE A 155 -26.60 -8.56 -6.15
CA ILE A 155 -27.82 -9.05 -5.48
C ILE A 155 -27.93 -8.48 -4.07
N VAL A 156 -26.86 -8.57 -3.27
CA VAL A 156 -26.85 -8.06 -1.89
C VAL A 156 -27.08 -6.53 -1.85
N LEU A 157 -26.52 -5.77 -2.79
CA LEU A 157 -26.76 -4.33 -2.91
C LEU A 157 -28.22 -3.99 -3.24
N ARG A 158 -28.86 -4.80 -4.10
CA ARG A 158 -30.26 -4.62 -4.50
C ARG A 158 -31.22 -5.07 -3.40
N PHE A 159 -30.90 -6.15 -2.71
CA PHE A 159 -31.75 -6.81 -1.72
C PHE A 159 -31.03 -6.98 -0.36
N PRO A 160 -30.64 -5.88 0.32
CA PRO A 160 -29.84 -5.96 1.55
C PRO A 160 -30.63 -6.37 2.81
N HIS A 161 -31.95 -6.58 2.68
CA HIS A 161 -32.86 -6.87 3.79
C HIS A 161 -34.01 -7.76 3.30
N PRO A 162 -34.50 -8.72 4.11
CA PRO A 162 -35.58 -9.63 3.73
C PRO A 162 -36.88 -8.90 3.35
N ASP A 163 -37.31 -7.87 4.10
CA ASP A 163 -38.49 -7.08 3.73
C ASP A 163 -38.42 -6.50 2.31
N ILE A 164 -37.23 -6.08 1.85
CA ILE A 164 -37.06 -5.53 0.50
C ILE A 164 -37.32 -6.63 -0.54
N VAL A 165 -36.90 -7.87 -0.27
CA VAL A 165 -37.22 -9.02 -1.13
C VAL A 165 -38.71 -9.28 -1.14
N LEU A 166 -39.34 -9.35 0.03
CA LEU A 166 -40.75 -9.71 0.18
C LEU A 166 -41.71 -8.65 -0.38
N GLU A 167 -41.29 -7.39 -0.41
CA GLU A 167 -42.04 -6.27 -1.00
C GLU A 167 -41.84 -6.14 -2.51
N THR A 168 -40.82 -6.81 -3.08
CA THR A 168 -40.54 -6.79 -4.51
C THR A 168 -41.29 -7.94 -5.20
N LYS A 169 -41.93 -7.67 -6.35
CA LYS A 169 -42.59 -8.73 -7.12
C LYS A 169 -41.56 -9.71 -7.66
N GLU A 170 -41.85 -11.01 -7.61
CA GLU A 170 -40.93 -12.05 -8.08
C GLU A 170 -40.48 -11.83 -9.54
N ALA A 171 -41.36 -11.35 -10.41
CA ALA A 171 -41.03 -11.00 -11.79
C ALA A 171 -39.93 -9.93 -11.88
N ASP A 172 -39.98 -8.89 -11.04
CA ASP A 172 -38.99 -7.81 -11.02
C ASP A 172 -37.63 -8.31 -10.49
N ILE A 173 -37.64 -9.26 -9.54
CA ILE A 173 -36.42 -9.92 -9.04
C ILE A 173 -35.77 -10.74 -10.17
N ILE A 174 -36.58 -11.52 -10.89
CA ILE A 174 -36.12 -12.34 -12.01
C ILE A 174 -35.53 -11.46 -13.12
N ASP A 175 -36.19 -10.35 -13.45
CA ASP A 175 -35.73 -9.44 -14.51
C ASP A 175 -34.45 -8.72 -14.13
N PHE A 176 -34.29 -8.29 -12.87
CA PHE A 176 -33.01 -7.82 -12.36
C PHE A 176 -31.90 -8.87 -12.51
N LEU A 177 -32.17 -10.12 -12.12
CA LEU A 177 -31.19 -11.21 -12.18
C LEU A 177 -30.77 -11.55 -13.62
N LYS A 178 -31.70 -11.53 -14.58
CA LYS A 178 -31.39 -11.71 -16.01
C LYS A 178 -30.48 -10.61 -16.56
N GLY A 179 -30.51 -9.42 -15.97
CA GLY A 179 -29.62 -8.31 -16.33
C GLY A 179 -28.17 -8.54 -15.89
N LEU A 180 -27.90 -9.49 -14.99
CA LEU A 180 -26.54 -9.81 -14.54
C LEU A 180 -25.83 -10.71 -15.55
N THR A 181 -24.57 -10.40 -15.83
CA THR A 181 -23.74 -11.15 -16.77
C THR A 181 -23.63 -12.63 -16.35
N GLY A 182 -23.88 -13.54 -17.29
CA GLY A 182 -23.76 -14.98 -17.06
C GLY A 182 -24.94 -15.63 -16.31
N ILE A 183 -26.06 -14.92 -16.11
CA ILE A 183 -27.27 -15.48 -15.50
C ILE A 183 -28.37 -15.65 -16.56
N GLY A 184 -28.54 -16.87 -17.06
CA GLY A 184 -29.64 -17.23 -17.96
C GLY A 184 -30.98 -17.36 -17.25
N LYS A 185 -32.07 -17.41 -18.03
CA LYS A 185 -33.46 -17.43 -17.52
C LYS A 185 -33.70 -18.48 -16.42
N LYS A 186 -33.32 -19.74 -16.64
CA LYS A 186 -33.52 -20.82 -15.64
C LYS A 186 -32.86 -20.47 -14.31
N ARG A 187 -31.57 -20.10 -14.35
CA ARG A 187 -30.78 -19.72 -13.17
C ARG A 187 -31.35 -18.49 -12.46
N ALA A 188 -31.86 -17.50 -13.19
CA ALA A 188 -32.52 -16.34 -12.60
C ALA A 188 -33.77 -16.74 -11.78
N ASN A 189 -34.59 -17.67 -12.29
CA ASN A 189 -35.75 -18.18 -11.55
C ASN A 189 -35.30 -18.94 -10.29
N ASP A 190 -34.32 -19.83 -10.41
CA ASP A 190 -33.82 -20.63 -9.27
C ASP A 190 -33.27 -19.73 -8.15
N ILE A 191 -32.51 -18.69 -8.51
CA ILE A 191 -31.96 -17.71 -7.54
C ILE A 191 -33.09 -16.88 -6.93
N ALA A 192 -34.06 -16.40 -7.71
CA ALA A 192 -35.18 -15.60 -7.19
C ALA A 192 -36.01 -16.39 -6.17
N GLN A 193 -36.36 -17.64 -6.48
CA GLN A 193 -37.09 -18.52 -5.57
C GLN A 193 -36.29 -18.81 -4.30
N SER A 194 -34.99 -19.05 -4.43
CA SER A 194 -34.10 -19.22 -3.29
C SER A 194 -34.06 -17.97 -2.41
N LEU A 195 -33.90 -16.78 -3.01
CA LEU A 195 -33.86 -15.51 -2.30
C LEU A 195 -35.16 -15.24 -1.54
N ILE A 196 -36.32 -15.48 -2.16
CA ILE A 196 -37.63 -15.34 -1.51
C ILE A 196 -37.77 -16.33 -0.35
N ARG A 197 -37.34 -17.59 -0.53
CA ARG A 197 -37.37 -18.59 0.54
C ARG A 197 -36.51 -18.17 1.73
N LEU A 198 -35.29 -17.70 1.49
CA LEU A 198 -34.39 -17.18 2.53
C LEU A 198 -35.02 -15.97 3.24
N ALA A 199 -35.63 -15.05 2.49
CA ALA A 199 -36.27 -13.86 3.06
C ALA A 199 -37.46 -14.21 3.97
N LYS A 200 -38.21 -15.28 3.67
CA LYS A 200 -39.35 -15.72 4.51
C LYS A 200 -38.95 -16.29 5.86
N VAL A 201 -37.75 -16.84 5.99
CA VAL A 201 -37.24 -17.43 7.24
C VAL A 201 -36.30 -16.50 8.00
N ALA A 202 -35.94 -15.37 7.40
CA ALA A 202 -35.01 -14.42 7.98
C ALA A 202 -35.60 -13.68 9.18
N CYS A 203 -34.77 -13.48 10.21
CA CYS A 203 -35.11 -12.68 11.38
C CYS A 203 -34.08 -11.55 11.55
N PRO A 204 -34.24 -10.42 10.83
CA PRO A 204 -33.26 -9.34 10.84
C PRO A 204 -33.27 -8.61 12.19
N ALA A 205 -32.09 -8.25 12.70
CA ALA A 205 -31.94 -7.53 13.97
C ALA A 205 -32.27 -6.03 13.83
N VAL A 206 -32.34 -5.51 12.60
CA VAL A 206 -32.57 -4.10 12.29
C VAL A 206 -33.64 -3.96 11.22
N LYS A 207 -34.25 -2.77 11.12
CA LYS A 207 -35.24 -2.47 10.08
C LYS A 207 -34.58 -2.22 8.72
N LYS A 208 -35.33 -2.40 7.62
CA LYS A 208 -34.89 -2.13 6.23
C LYS A 208 -34.38 -0.71 5.95
N ASN A 209 -34.69 0.26 6.79
CA ASN A 209 -34.23 1.66 6.70
C ASN A 209 -33.12 2.02 7.71
N SER A 210 -32.57 1.02 8.42
CA SER A 210 -31.51 1.22 9.40
C SER A 210 -30.22 1.74 8.78
N ALA A 211 -29.43 2.50 9.54
CA ALA A 211 -28.10 2.95 9.13
C ALA A 211 -27.16 1.79 8.79
N HIS A 212 -27.40 0.59 9.34
CA HIS A 212 -26.66 -0.63 9.03
C HIS A 212 -26.76 -1.02 7.55
N ILE A 213 -27.91 -0.77 6.90
CA ILE A 213 -28.09 -1.02 5.46
C ILE A 213 -27.20 -0.07 4.65
N ARG A 214 -27.05 1.18 5.09
CA ARG A 214 -26.12 2.14 4.47
C ARG A 214 -24.67 1.67 4.66
N GLY A 215 -24.31 1.26 5.87
CA GLY A 215 -22.98 0.72 6.18
C GLY A 215 -22.63 -0.51 5.35
N LEU A 216 -23.56 -1.43 5.17
CA LEU A 216 -23.44 -2.60 4.28
C LEU A 216 -23.13 -2.17 2.84
N LYS A 217 -23.94 -1.25 2.28
CA LYS A 217 -23.73 -0.75 0.91
C LYS A 217 -22.38 -0.06 0.73
N MET A 218 -21.97 0.76 1.71
CA MET A 218 -20.66 1.40 1.73
C MET A 218 -19.53 0.36 1.75
N ALA A 219 -19.64 -0.66 2.61
CA ALA A 219 -18.63 -1.71 2.71
C ALA A 219 -18.49 -2.50 1.41
N ILE A 220 -19.60 -2.85 0.74
CA ILE A 220 -19.56 -3.54 -0.56
C ILE A 220 -18.88 -2.66 -1.63
N ASN A 221 -19.27 -1.39 -1.74
CA ASN A 221 -18.68 -0.49 -2.74
C ASN A 221 -17.18 -0.30 -2.51
N ASN A 222 -16.76 -0.15 -1.25
CA ASN A 222 -15.35 -0.05 -0.89
C ASN A 222 -14.58 -1.34 -1.22
N ILE A 223 -15.19 -2.52 -1.00
CA ILE A 223 -14.59 -3.80 -1.40
C ILE A 223 -14.38 -3.84 -2.92
N LEU A 224 -15.41 -3.53 -3.71
CA LEU A 224 -15.33 -3.56 -5.16
C LEU A 224 -14.23 -2.62 -5.69
N SER A 225 -14.17 -1.39 -5.15
CA SER A 225 -13.13 -0.42 -5.51
C SER A 225 -11.73 -0.89 -5.11
N ALA A 226 -11.57 -1.46 -3.92
CA ALA A 226 -10.25 -1.95 -3.48
C ALA A 226 -9.81 -3.23 -4.23
N GLU A 227 -10.73 -4.09 -4.68
CA GLU A 227 -10.41 -5.24 -5.54
C GLU A 227 -9.89 -4.77 -6.90
N GLU A 228 -10.53 -3.75 -7.49
CA GLU A 228 -10.09 -3.12 -8.73
C GLU A 228 -8.71 -2.47 -8.57
N GLU A 229 -8.48 -1.73 -7.48
CA GLU A 229 -7.19 -1.09 -7.21
C GLU A 229 -6.06 -2.11 -7.04
N CYS A 230 -6.32 -3.21 -6.31
CA CYS A 230 -5.37 -4.31 -6.20
C CYS A 230 -5.00 -4.89 -7.58
N GLN A 231 -6.00 -5.07 -8.46
CA GLN A 231 -5.79 -5.60 -9.78
C GLN A 231 -4.99 -4.63 -10.67
N THR A 232 -5.33 -3.34 -10.64
CA THR A 232 -4.62 -2.29 -11.38
C THR A 232 -3.17 -2.20 -10.95
N ALA A 233 -2.90 -2.10 -9.64
CA ALA A 233 -1.54 -2.05 -9.11
C ALA A 233 -0.71 -3.27 -9.52
N LEU A 234 -1.28 -4.49 -9.49
CA LEU A 234 -0.61 -5.70 -9.97
C LEU A 234 -0.32 -5.66 -11.48
N GLN A 235 -1.23 -5.10 -12.28
CA GLN A 235 -1.02 -4.95 -13.72
C GLN A 235 0.08 -3.95 -14.04
N GLU A 236 0.11 -2.80 -13.36
CA GLU A 236 1.18 -1.81 -13.53
C GLU A 236 2.54 -2.38 -13.08
N MET A 237 2.60 -3.06 -11.92
CA MET A 237 3.83 -3.74 -11.50
C MET A 237 4.29 -4.78 -12.55
N ALA A 238 3.35 -5.54 -13.13
CA ALA A 238 3.70 -6.54 -14.14
C ALA A 238 4.25 -5.96 -15.45
N LYS A 239 3.89 -4.72 -15.79
CA LYS A 239 4.43 -4.01 -16.98
C LYS A 239 5.87 -3.55 -16.75
N LEU A 240 6.18 -3.11 -15.52
CA LEU A 240 7.46 -2.52 -15.15
C LEU A 240 8.50 -3.56 -14.71
N ALA A 241 8.07 -4.69 -14.15
CA ALA A 241 8.96 -5.69 -13.59
C ALA A 241 9.89 -6.31 -14.66
N PRO A 242 11.21 -6.45 -14.38
CA PRO A 242 12.12 -7.12 -15.29
C PRO A 242 11.70 -8.58 -15.49
N LYS A 243 11.46 -8.96 -16.76
CA LYS A 243 10.94 -10.29 -17.11
C LYS A 243 11.78 -11.44 -16.55
N ARG A 244 13.10 -11.32 -16.66
CA ARG A 244 14.04 -12.34 -16.15
C ARG A 244 13.93 -12.52 -14.63
N ASP A 245 13.82 -11.42 -13.88
CA ASP A 245 13.74 -11.47 -12.42
C ASP A 245 12.39 -12.07 -11.98
N LEU A 246 11.31 -11.75 -12.71
CA LEU A 246 10.00 -12.34 -12.50
C LEU A 246 10.00 -13.85 -12.79
N GLU A 247 10.57 -14.28 -13.92
CA GLU A 247 10.68 -15.70 -14.29
C GLU A 247 11.43 -16.51 -13.23
N ILE A 248 12.60 -16.02 -12.79
CA ILE A 248 13.40 -16.66 -11.75
C ILE A 248 12.60 -16.81 -10.46
N LEU A 249 11.96 -15.74 -9.98
CA LEU A 249 11.18 -15.80 -8.73
C LEU A 249 10.00 -16.76 -8.85
N THR A 250 9.28 -16.74 -9.97
CA THR A 250 8.13 -17.65 -10.19
C THR A 250 8.53 -19.11 -10.41
N SER A 251 9.80 -19.40 -10.71
CA SER A 251 10.31 -20.77 -10.81
C SER A 251 10.45 -21.45 -9.46
N ILE A 252 10.46 -20.68 -8.36
CA ILE A 252 10.57 -21.19 -7.00
C ILE A 252 9.20 -21.73 -6.55
N PRO A 253 9.10 -23.02 -6.15
CA PRO A 253 7.86 -23.59 -5.63
C PRO A 253 7.28 -22.74 -4.48
N GLY A 254 6.01 -22.36 -4.60
CA GLY A 254 5.30 -21.53 -3.61
C GLY A 254 5.32 -20.02 -3.89
N ILE A 255 6.14 -19.53 -4.84
CA ILE A 255 6.16 -18.11 -5.23
C ILE A 255 5.31 -17.91 -6.49
N GLY A 256 4.08 -17.45 -6.31
CA GLY A 256 3.20 -17.03 -7.41
C GLY A 256 3.57 -15.66 -7.99
N LYS A 257 3.04 -15.34 -9.16
CA LYS A 257 3.28 -14.06 -9.86
C LYS A 257 3.07 -12.83 -8.98
N ASN A 258 1.98 -12.79 -8.21
CA ASN A 258 1.69 -11.67 -7.31
C ASN A 258 2.80 -11.51 -6.25
N THR A 259 3.21 -12.60 -5.61
CA THR A 259 4.28 -12.60 -4.61
C THR A 259 5.61 -12.17 -5.23
N ALA A 260 5.94 -12.68 -6.43
CA ALA A 260 7.15 -12.31 -7.14
C ALA A 260 7.20 -10.81 -7.47
N LEU A 261 6.11 -10.23 -7.98
CA LEU A 261 6.02 -8.80 -8.26
C LEU A 261 6.26 -7.96 -7.01
N ARG A 262 5.61 -8.32 -5.89
CA ARG A 262 5.75 -7.60 -4.62
C ARG A 262 7.18 -7.70 -4.08
N ILE A 263 7.84 -8.85 -4.21
CA ILE A 263 9.26 -9.03 -3.85
C ILE A 263 10.15 -8.09 -4.67
N ILE A 264 9.98 -8.07 -6.00
CA ILE A 264 10.76 -7.18 -6.89
C ILE A 264 10.55 -5.72 -6.50
N SER A 265 9.30 -5.33 -6.25
CA SER A 265 8.94 -3.96 -5.88
C SER A 265 9.53 -3.50 -4.56
N GLU A 266 9.59 -4.38 -3.54
CA GLU A 266 10.18 -4.03 -2.25
C GLU A 266 11.71 -4.06 -2.25
N LEU A 267 12.32 -5.02 -2.94
CA LEU A 267 13.78 -5.15 -2.97
C LEU A 267 14.46 -4.10 -3.86
N GLY A 268 13.78 -3.68 -4.92
CA GLY A 268 14.37 -2.89 -5.99
C GLY A 268 15.33 -3.72 -6.84
N ASP A 269 16.29 -3.04 -7.50
CA ASP A 269 17.31 -3.75 -8.26
C ASP A 269 18.20 -4.58 -7.33
N ILE A 270 18.04 -5.90 -7.36
CA ILE A 270 18.80 -6.84 -6.55
C ILE A 270 20.30 -6.80 -6.86
N ARG A 271 20.70 -6.28 -8.02
CA ARG A 271 22.10 -6.18 -8.46
C ARG A 271 22.88 -5.13 -7.64
N ARG A 272 22.19 -4.28 -6.87
CA ARG A 272 22.84 -3.32 -5.94
C ARG A 272 23.49 -3.98 -4.72
N PHE A 273 23.20 -5.26 -4.48
CA PHE A 273 23.77 -6.04 -3.39
C PHE A 273 24.93 -6.90 -3.92
N ASN A 274 26.14 -6.69 -3.38
CA ASN A 274 27.33 -7.40 -3.83
C ASN A 274 27.37 -8.85 -3.34
N ASN A 275 26.64 -9.17 -2.26
CA ASN A 275 26.58 -10.50 -1.68
C ASN A 275 25.25 -10.74 -0.94
N PRO A 276 24.89 -12.01 -0.67
CA PRO A 276 23.65 -12.35 0.02
C PRO A 276 23.54 -11.76 1.43
N SER A 277 24.65 -11.56 2.14
CA SER A 277 24.63 -10.97 3.49
C SER A 277 24.18 -9.51 3.48
N GLN A 278 24.53 -8.75 2.44
CA GLN A 278 24.05 -7.37 2.27
C GLN A 278 22.53 -7.32 2.00
N LEU A 279 22.04 -8.23 1.16
CA LEU A 279 20.60 -8.37 0.93
C LEU A 279 19.88 -8.75 2.23
N ASN A 280 20.39 -9.73 2.98
CA ASN A 280 19.80 -10.16 4.23
C ASN A 280 19.73 -9.02 5.26
N ALA A 281 20.81 -8.23 5.40
CA ALA A 281 20.82 -7.07 6.27
C ALA A 281 19.75 -6.03 5.88
N PHE A 282 19.56 -5.79 4.58
CA PHE A 282 18.49 -4.90 4.08
C PHE A 282 17.10 -5.44 4.42
N VAL A 283 16.84 -6.73 4.17
CA VAL A 283 15.54 -7.34 4.48
C VAL A 283 15.24 -7.23 5.99
N VAL A 284 16.22 -7.55 6.86
CA VAL A 284 16.07 -7.51 8.32
C VAL A 284 15.81 -6.10 8.85
N VAL A 285 16.49 -5.08 8.31
CA VAL A 285 16.38 -3.71 8.83
C VAL A 285 15.19 -2.96 8.23
N ASP A 286 14.90 -3.15 6.94
CA ASP A 286 13.98 -2.30 6.20
C ASP A 286 12.65 -2.99 5.83
N ILE A 287 12.57 -4.33 5.90
CA ILE A 287 11.42 -5.10 5.38
C ILE A 287 10.76 -6.03 6.41
N PHE A 288 11.48 -6.57 7.39
CA PHE A 288 10.92 -7.56 8.33
C PHE A 288 9.76 -7.04 9.19
N ASP A 289 9.65 -5.73 9.42
CA ASP A 289 8.47 -5.12 10.07
C ASP A 289 7.20 -5.16 9.19
N LYS A 290 7.33 -5.42 7.88
CA LYS A 290 6.23 -5.42 6.90
C LYS A 290 5.84 -6.82 6.42
N ILE A 291 6.79 -7.76 6.33
CA ILE A 291 6.54 -9.12 5.82
C ILE A 291 5.73 -10.00 6.80
N PHE A 292 5.72 -9.72 8.10
CA PHE A 292 4.94 -10.53 9.05
C PHE A 292 3.42 -10.49 8.81
N TYR A 293 2.90 -9.47 8.11
CA TYR A 293 1.50 -9.44 7.68
C TYR A 293 1.16 -10.49 6.60
N PHE A 294 2.15 -10.94 5.82
CA PHE A 294 1.95 -11.93 4.77
C PHE A 294 1.72 -13.35 5.32
N GLY A 295 2.40 -13.71 6.42
CA GLY A 295 2.27 -15.02 7.06
C GLY A 295 0.96 -15.20 7.83
N VAL A 296 0.44 -14.13 8.43
CA VAL A 296 -0.83 -14.16 9.18
C VAL A 296 -2.04 -14.28 8.25
N LEU A 297 -1.98 -13.73 7.03
CA LEU A 297 -3.08 -13.80 6.07
C LEU A 297 -3.31 -15.22 5.50
N ILE A 298 -2.25 -16.02 5.36
CA ILE A 298 -2.32 -17.41 4.86
C ILE A 298 -2.88 -18.37 5.93
N LEU A 299 -2.71 -18.06 7.22
CA LEU A 299 -3.19 -18.91 8.31
C LEU A 299 -4.67 -18.65 8.70
N LEU A 300 -5.31 -17.60 8.16
CA LEU A 300 -6.67 -17.18 8.52
C LEU A 300 -7.66 -17.16 7.35
N SER A 301 -7.34 -17.78 6.21
CA SER A 301 -8.23 -17.95 5.05
C SER A 301 -8.63 -19.41 4.86
#